data_AF-A0A660UM26-F1
#
_entry.id   AF-A0A660UM26-F1
#
_cell.length_a   1.000
_cell.length_b   1.000
_cell.length_c   1.000
_cell.angle_alpha   90.00
_cell.angle_beta   90.00
_cell.angle_gamma   90.00
#
_symmetry.space_group_name_H-M   'P 1'
#
loop_
_entity.id
_entity.type
_entity.pdbx_description
1 polymer ?
#
loop_
_entity_poly.entity_id
_entity_poly.type
_entity_poly.pdbx_seq_one_letter_code
_entity_poly.pdbx_strand_id
1 'polypeptide(L)' 'MSISTDEGEIWLYHKLIYDGPSYYLDIAVLDDGTIGLLYGKGRRKKHPQLPDHVVFARFNIEWLMQHQ' A
#
# COMPACT_ATOMS: atom_id res chain seq x y z
N MET A 1 3.66 1.68 3.34
CA MET A 1 3.91 0.23 3.24
C MET A 1 5.24 -0.07 3.87
N SER A 2 5.31 -1.11 4.70
CA SER A 2 6.52 -1.49 5.42
C SER A 2 6.95 -2.89 5.00
N ILE A 3 8.26 -3.17 4.99
CA ILE A 3 8.81 -4.50 4.72
C ILE A 3 9.69 -4.94 5.88
N SER A 4 9.48 -6.17 6.32
CA SER A 4 10.41 -6.95 7.14
C SER A 4 11.04 -8.04 6.27
N THR A 5 12.31 -8.31 6.52
CA THR A 5 13.08 -9.41 5.89
C THR A 5 13.57 -10.43 6.93
N ASP A 6 13.03 -10.34 8.14
CA ASP A 6 13.42 -11.11 9.34
C ASP A 6 12.18 -11.63 10.06
N GLU A 7 11.26 -12.23 9.29
CA GLU A 7 10.04 -12.88 9.82
C GLU A 7 9.12 -11.97 10.67
N GLY A 8 9.17 -10.67 10.41
CA GLY A 8 8.33 -9.67 11.07
C GLY A 8 8.94 -9.05 12.33
N GLU A 9 10.22 -9.32 12.65
CA GLU A 9 10.89 -8.74 13.81
C GLU A 9 11.17 -7.23 13.64
N ILE A 10 11.73 -6.83 12.50
CA ILE A 10 12.09 -5.44 12.21
C ILE A 10 11.55 -5.02 10.84
N TRP A 11 11.02 -3.80 10.79
CA TRP A 11 10.47 -3.20 9.58
C TRP A 11 11.37 -2.04 9.14
N LEU A 12 12.42 -2.34 8.36
CA LEU A 12 13.45 -1.33 8.00
C LEU A 12 13.06 -0.45 6.81
N TYR A 13 12.29 -0.97 5.87
CA TYR A 13 11.92 -0.24 4.65
C TYR A 13 10.50 0.30 4.78
N HIS A 14 10.34 1.59 4.49
CA HIS A 14 9.05 2.26 4.48
C HIS A 14 8.88 3.08 3.21
N LYS A 15 7.77 2.85 2.50
CA LYS A 15 7.38 3.65 1.34
C LYS A 15 6.01 4.29 1.57
N LEU A 16 5.91 5.61 1.35
CA LEU A 16 4.63 6.29 1.28
C LEU A 16 3.97 5.95 -0.06
N ILE A 17 2.77 5.37 -0.01
CA ILE A 17 2.01 5.00 -1.22
C ILE A 17 1.05 6.13 -1.62
N TYR A 18 0.42 6.75 -0.63
CA TYR A 18 -0.52 7.86 -0.81
C TYR A 18 -0.47 8.76 0.42
N ASP A 19 -0.32 10.06 0.20
CA ASP A 19 -0.16 11.10 1.22
C ASP A 19 -1.49 11.71 1.69
N GLY A 20 -2.63 11.19 1.21
CA GLY A 20 -3.97 11.63 1.58
C GLY A 20 -4.76 10.63 2.43
N PRO A 21 -6.06 10.90 2.68
CA PRO A 21 -6.95 10.00 3.43
C PRO A 21 -6.97 8.60 2.82
N SER A 22 -6.55 7.62 3.61
CA SER A 22 -6.50 6.21 3.24
C SER A 22 -7.43 5.39 4.12
N TYR A 23 -7.92 4.28 3.57
CA TYR A 23 -8.89 3.39 4.21
C TYR A 23 -8.36 1.95 4.12
N TYR A 24 -9.25 0.98 4.36
CA TYR A 24 -8.94 -0.44 4.23
C TYR A 24 -8.17 -0.76 2.95
N LEU A 25 -7.23 -1.69 3.09
CA LEU A 25 -6.36 -2.18 2.03
C LEU A 25 -6.20 -3.68 2.14
N ASP A 26 -5.82 -4.30 1.03
CA ASP A 26 -5.42 -5.69 0.93
C ASP A 26 -4.26 -5.85 -0.07
N ILE A 27 -3.41 -6.84 0.14
CA ILE A 27 -2.16 -7.04 -0.58
C ILE A 27 -2.04 -8.49 -1.06
N ALA A 28 -1.53 -8.67 -2.27
CA ALA A 28 -1.28 -9.99 -2.84
C ALA A 28 0.02 -10.00 -3.66
N VAL A 29 0.66 -11.17 -3.71
CA VAL A 29 1.70 -11.46 -4.70
C VAL A 29 1.00 -11.90 -6.00
N LEU A 30 1.36 -11.28 -7.11
CA LEU A 30 0.84 -11.58 -8.44
C LEU A 30 1.63 -12.71 -9.10
N ASP A 31 1.13 -13.21 -10.22
CA ASP A 31 1.71 -14.34 -10.96
C ASP A 31 3.13 -14.08 -11.49
N ASP A 32 3.47 -12.83 -11.79
CA ASP A 32 4.81 -12.40 -12.20
C ASP A 32 5.75 -12.04 -11.03
N GLY A 33 5.32 -12.30 -9.78
CA GLY A 33 6.10 -11.99 -8.58
C GLY A 33 6.08 -10.52 -8.16
N THR A 34 5.37 -9.64 -8.86
CA THR A 34 5.12 -8.28 -8.39
C THR A 34 4.04 -8.27 -7.30
N ILE A 35 3.88 -7.11 -6.65
CA ILE A 35 2.95 -6.93 -5.54
C ILE A 35 1.77 -6.11 -6.04
N GLY A 36 0.56 -6.63 -5.83
CA GLY A 36 -0.70 -5.92 -6.00
C GLY A 36 -1.20 -5.37 -4.66
N LEU A 37 -1.60 -4.10 -4.65
CA LEU A 37 -2.21 -3.44 -3.50
C LEU A 37 -3.56 -2.85 -3.89
N LEU A 38 -4.64 -3.36 -3.31
CA LEU A 38 -5.96 -2.77 -3.42
C LEU A 38 -6.21 -1.90 -2.18
N TYR A 39 -6.58 -0.63 -2.34
CA TYR A 39 -6.82 0.26 -1.21
C TYR A 39 -7.87 1.33 -1.49
N GLY A 40 -8.58 1.74 -0.44
CA GLY A 40 -9.45 2.91 -0.49
C GLY A 40 -8.67 4.22 -0.34
N LYS A 41 -8.94 5.22 -1.19
CA LYS A 41 -8.33 6.55 -1.11
C LYS A 41 -9.34 7.69 -1.26
N GLY A 42 -8.96 8.85 -0.74
CA GLY A 42 -9.76 10.07 -0.82
C GLY A 42 -10.95 10.05 0.13
N ARG A 43 -11.51 11.21 0.47
CA ARG A 43 -12.56 11.36 1.48
C ARG A 43 -13.84 11.92 0.89
N ARG A 44 -14.95 11.17 0.98
CA ARG A 44 -16.26 11.66 0.54
C ARG A 44 -16.80 12.73 1.50
N LYS A 45 -17.44 13.77 0.95
CA LYS A 45 -18.07 14.84 1.76
C LYS A 45 -19.24 14.33 2.62
N LYS A 46 -20.14 13.53 2.03
CA LYS A 46 -21.36 13.05 2.70
C LYS A 46 -21.14 11.82 3.58
N HIS A 47 -20.13 11.00 3.27
CA HIS A 47 -19.80 9.79 4.03
C HIS A 47 -18.29 9.74 4.32
N PRO A 48 -17.79 10.57 5.25
CA PRO A 48 -16.37 10.69 5.56
C PRO A 48 -15.68 9.37 5.97
N GLN A 49 -16.45 8.39 6.41
CA GLN A 49 -15.99 7.04 6.79
C GLN A 49 -15.77 6.09 5.60
N LEU A 50 -16.19 6.47 4.39
CA LEU A 50 -16.01 5.68 3.18
C LEU A 50 -14.98 6.34 2.24
N PRO A 51 -14.18 5.55 1.51
CA PRO A 51 -13.25 6.08 0.54
C PRO A 51 -13.98 6.69 -0.65
N ASP A 52 -13.38 7.70 -1.29
CA ASP A 52 -13.89 8.25 -2.55
C ASP A 52 -13.69 7.25 -3.69
N HIS A 53 -12.49 6.65 -3.76
CA HIS A 53 -12.08 5.68 -4.76
C HIS A 53 -11.51 4.39 -4.15
N VAL A 54 -11.66 3.28 -4.86
CA VAL A 54 -10.86 2.06 -4.65
C VAL A 54 -9.83 2.00 -5.77
N VAL A 55 -8.56 1.81 -5.42
CA VAL A 55 -7.43 1.86 -6.34
C VAL A 55 -6.63 0.57 -6.25
N PHE A 56 -6.21 0.07 -7.41
CA PHE A 56 -5.23 -0.99 -7.51
C PHE A 56 -3.88 -0.39 -7.92
N ALA A 57 -2.87 -0.53 -7.08
CA ALA A 57 -1.48 -0.19 -7.37
C ALA A 57 -0.65 -1.47 -7.54
N ARG A 58 0.39 -1.39 -8.38
CA ARG A 58 1.31 -2.49 -8.65
C ARG A 58 2.75 -1.98 -8.59
N PHE A 59 3.61 -2.71 -7.91
CA PHE A 59 5.04 -2.42 -7.78
C PHE A 59 5.83 -3.71 -7.58
N ASN A 60 7.14 -3.68 -7.85
CA ASN A 60 8.05 -4.76 -7.48
C ASN A 60 8.67 -4.48 -6.09
N ILE A 61 9.37 -5.48 -5.54
CA ILE A 61 9.98 -5.37 -4.21
C ILE A 61 11.14 -4.36 -4.21
N GLU A 62 11.87 -4.24 -5.31
CA GLU A 62 13.00 -3.32 -5.46
C GLU A 62 12.55 -1.87 -5.28
N TRP A 63 11.41 -1.48 -5.85
CA TRP A 63 10.88 -0.12 -5.71
C TRP A 63 10.55 0.23 -4.25
N LEU A 64 10.04 -0.74 -3.48
CA LEU A 64 9.70 -0.55 -2.07
C LEU A 64 10.92 -0.45 -1.16
N MET A 65 12.03 -1.12 -1.52
CA MET A 65 13.27 -1.11 -0.74
C MET A 65 14.19 0.08 -1.06
N GLN A 66 13.90 0.85 -2.10
CA GLN A 66 14.62 2.09 -2.39
C GLN A 66 14.38 3.16 -1.32
N HIS A 67 15.45 3.64 -0.70
CA HIS A 67 15.45 4.88 0.08
C HIS A 67 15.12 6.07 -0.83
N GLN A 68 14.28 6.99 -0.35
CA GLN A 68 14.06 8.29 -1.01
C GLN A 68 15.20 9.25 -0.70
#